data_AF-A0AAU4VN89-F1
#
_entry.id   AF-A0AAU4VN89-F1
#
_cell.length_a   1.000
_cell.length_b   1.000
_cell.length_c   1.000
_cell.angle_alpha   90.00
_cell.angle_beta   90.00
_cell.angle_gamma   90.00
#
_symmetry.space_group_name_H-M   'P 1'
#
loop_
_entity.id
_entity.type
_entity.pdbx_description
1 polymer ?
#
loop_
_entity_poly.entity_id
_entity_poly.type
_entity_poly.pdbx_seq_one_letter_code
_entity_poly.pdbx_strand_id
1 'polypeptide(L)'
;MELDKRQPSDPGEGCLVGVIRVPVKIVALIVVLPVRVVWDLLVAFGRAVHRHVLGPFSVYVLQPVLRATGWVLTVLLKLVFVWPWVGSWRFVLEPLYVHLLAPGGRLLYAYLLRPLGEALSWIGRGGMRYLLAPLAKGVAWAAWALGMALFVWPWVGLWRYVLAPVGRGLLWLAGLVLRYVLTPVGRACAWSGAVVWRYLLRPVGFGAYRYVLAPLGQALVWAWHVAGRIVRAVWRAVRLVGWVLVGWPVSQVYRHVLTPVGHVVREVWRTVRSTVREVRAEVRKVLFGGPGREPVRSRARTLGSTTAVDNTPAPESALPQRQG
;
A
#
# COMPACT_ATOMS: atom_id res chain seq x y z
N MET A 1 -66.48 -34.62 8.18
CA MET A 1 -66.09 -35.96 8.65
C MET A 1 -64.86 -36.38 7.89
N GLU A 2 -63.67 -36.00 8.36
CA GLU A 2 -62.41 -36.56 7.88
C GLU A 2 -61.88 -37.49 8.96
N LEU A 3 -61.71 -38.74 8.59
CA LEU A 3 -61.30 -39.84 9.44
C LEU A 3 -59.79 -39.74 9.72
N ASP A 4 -59.47 -39.65 11.00
CA ASP A 4 -58.15 -39.83 11.58
C ASP A 4 -57.58 -41.20 11.19
N LYS A 5 -56.62 -41.23 10.27
CA LYS A 5 -55.79 -42.42 9.99
C LYS A 5 -54.46 -42.27 10.72
N ARG A 6 -54.46 -42.59 12.02
CA ARG A 6 -53.23 -42.91 12.74
C ARG A 6 -52.74 -44.29 12.31
N GLN A 7 -51.54 -44.37 11.76
CA GLN A 7 -50.82 -45.61 11.56
C GLN A 7 -50.43 -46.24 12.92
N PRO A 8 -50.55 -47.57 13.08
CA PRO A 8 -50.07 -48.25 14.27
C PRO A 8 -48.54 -48.34 14.20
N SER A 9 -47.87 -47.76 15.18
CA SER A 9 -46.43 -47.92 15.42
C SER A 9 -46.16 -49.28 16.06
N ASP A 10 -45.38 -50.10 15.37
CA ASP A 10 -44.96 -51.43 15.81
C ASP A 10 -43.99 -51.32 17.03
N PRO A 11 -44.29 -51.91 18.21
CA PRO A 11 -43.51 -51.70 19.43
C PRO A 11 -42.14 -52.39 19.46
N GLY A 12 -41.84 -53.28 18.50
CA GLY A 12 -40.66 -54.14 18.52
C GLY A 12 -39.40 -53.57 17.86
N GLU A 13 -39.53 -52.66 16.90
CA GLU A 13 -38.38 -52.17 16.11
C GLU A 13 -37.62 -51.00 16.79
N GLY A 14 -38.22 -50.36 17.80
CA GLY A 14 -37.65 -49.19 18.48
C GLY A 14 -36.39 -49.48 19.31
N CYS A 15 -36.31 -50.66 19.95
CA CYS A 15 -35.21 -50.97 20.87
C CYS A 15 -33.94 -51.45 20.16
N LEU A 16 -34.04 -52.31 19.14
CA LEU A 16 -32.87 -52.80 18.39
C LEU A 16 -32.27 -51.72 17.48
N VAL A 17 -33.12 -50.95 16.79
CA VAL A 17 -32.67 -49.85 15.93
C VAL A 17 -32.09 -48.70 16.77
N GLY A 18 -32.61 -48.48 17.98
CA GLY A 18 -32.04 -47.55 18.95
C GLY A 18 -30.66 -47.97 19.44
N VAL A 19 -30.53 -49.22 19.89
CA VAL A 19 -29.26 -49.77 20.42
C VAL A 19 -28.16 -49.84 19.36
N ILE A 20 -28.49 -50.02 18.08
CA ILE A 20 -27.50 -50.02 16.98
C ILE A 20 -27.21 -48.59 16.48
N ARG A 21 -28.19 -47.69 16.42
CA ARG A 21 -27.95 -46.31 15.95
C ARG A 21 -27.14 -45.47 16.93
N VAL A 22 -27.26 -45.73 18.23
CA VAL A 22 -26.52 -44.98 19.25
C VAL A 22 -24.99 -45.14 19.07
N PRO A 23 -24.40 -46.35 19.02
CA PRO A 23 -22.96 -46.52 18.83
C PRO A 23 -22.51 -46.05 17.45
N VAL A 24 -23.29 -46.28 16.39
CA VAL A 24 -22.98 -45.77 15.04
C VAL A 24 -22.96 -44.24 15.01
N LYS A 25 -23.91 -43.57 15.66
CA LYS A 25 -23.90 -42.11 15.80
C LYS A 25 -22.73 -41.62 16.65
N ILE A 26 -22.34 -42.34 17.69
CA ILE A 26 -21.19 -41.99 18.54
C ILE A 26 -19.88 -42.11 17.74
N VAL A 27 -19.68 -43.20 17.00
CA VAL A 27 -18.49 -43.39 16.14
C VAL A 27 -18.47 -42.38 15.01
N ALA A 28 -19.60 -42.15 14.34
CA ALA A 28 -19.72 -41.12 13.32
C ALA A 28 -19.42 -39.74 13.92
N LEU A 29 -19.86 -39.44 15.13
CA LEU A 29 -19.58 -38.16 15.78
C LEU A 29 -18.10 -38.06 16.19
N ILE A 30 -17.49 -39.13 16.70
CA ILE A 30 -16.06 -39.15 17.05
C ILE A 30 -15.16 -39.00 15.82
N VAL A 31 -15.56 -39.51 14.65
CA VAL A 31 -14.72 -39.44 13.43
C VAL A 31 -15.06 -38.22 12.57
N VAL A 32 -16.34 -37.97 12.33
CA VAL A 32 -16.79 -36.89 11.45
C VAL A 32 -16.58 -35.53 12.10
N LEU A 33 -16.77 -35.40 13.42
CA LEU A 33 -16.62 -34.11 14.08
C LEU A 33 -15.18 -33.57 14.02
N PRO A 34 -14.11 -34.33 14.33
CA PRO A 34 -12.74 -33.84 14.19
C PRO A 34 -12.35 -33.63 12.73
N VAL A 35 -12.76 -34.51 11.81
CA VAL A 35 -12.53 -34.29 10.36
C VAL A 35 -13.19 -32.99 9.90
N ARG A 36 -14.39 -32.69 10.38
CA ARG A 36 -15.11 -31.46 10.07
C ARG A 36 -14.47 -30.23 10.69
N VAL A 37 -13.96 -30.34 11.92
CA VAL A 37 -13.20 -29.27 12.59
C VAL A 37 -11.89 -28.98 11.86
N VAL A 38 -11.17 -30.02 11.44
CA VAL A 38 -9.95 -29.88 10.62
C VAL A 38 -10.29 -29.22 9.30
N TRP A 39 -11.38 -29.63 8.64
CA TRP A 39 -11.84 -29.02 7.40
C TRP A 39 -12.23 -27.55 7.56
N ASP A 40 -13.00 -27.22 8.60
CA ASP A 40 -13.40 -25.84 8.90
C ASP A 40 -12.20 -24.96 9.26
N LEU A 41 -11.19 -25.50 9.97
CA LEU A 41 -9.91 -24.83 10.22
C LEU A 41 -9.12 -24.61 8.93
N LEU A 42 -9.06 -25.61 8.04
CA LEU A 42 -8.37 -25.50 6.76
C LEU A 42 -9.02 -24.43 5.87
N VAL A 43 -10.35 -24.41 5.83
CA VAL A 43 -11.11 -23.43 5.04
C VAL A 43 -11.04 -22.04 5.69
N ALA A 44 -11.01 -21.94 7.01
CA ALA A 44 -10.81 -20.69 7.72
C ALA A 44 -9.40 -20.14 7.47
N PHE A 45 -8.38 -20.99 7.49
CA PHE A 45 -7.01 -20.64 7.13
C PHE A 45 -6.92 -20.20 5.67
N GLY A 46 -7.54 -20.94 4.75
CA GLY A 46 -7.65 -20.56 3.33
C GLY A 46 -8.34 -19.21 3.13
N ARG A 47 -9.43 -18.93 3.86
CA ARG A 47 -10.11 -17.62 3.82
C ARG A 47 -9.31 -16.49 4.45
N ALA A 48 -8.57 -16.77 5.53
CA ALA A 48 -7.71 -15.79 6.18
C ALA A 48 -6.54 -15.41 5.26
N VAL A 49 -5.87 -16.40 4.67
CA VAL A 49 -4.84 -16.21 3.64
C VAL A 49 -5.42 -15.49 2.43
N HIS A 50 -6.64 -15.83 2.01
CA HIS A 50 -7.25 -15.16 0.87
C HIS A 50 -7.56 -13.69 1.13
N ARG A 51 -8.03 -13.32 2.34
CA ARG A 51 -8.31 -11.92 2.68
C ARG A 51 -7.06 -11.10 3.00
N HIS A 52 -6.09 -11.67 3.70
CA HIS A 52 -4.94 -10.90 4.20
C HIS A 52 -3.75 -10.92 3.24
N VAL A 53 -3.61 -11.96 2.42
CA VAL A 53 -2.49 -12.10 1.48
C VAL A 53 -3.00 -11.90 0.06
N LEU A 54 -3.87 -12.77 -0.43
CA LEU A 54 -4.27 -12.76 -1.84
C LEU A 54 -5.14 -11.55 -2.22
N GLY A 55 -5.99 -11.04 -1.34
CA GLY A 55 -6.84 -9.87 -1.57
C GLY A 55 -6.03 -8.59 -1.81
N PRO A 56 -5.18 -8.17 -0.84
CA PRO A 56 -4.30 -7.03 -1.08
C PRO A 56 -3.31 -7.30 -2.20
N PHE A 57 -2.75 -8.50 -2.32
CA PHE A 57 -1.80 -8.82 -3.41
C PHE A 57 -2.47 -8.79 -4.79
N SER A 58 -3.73 -9.21 -4.92
CA SER A 58 -4.44 -9.16 -6.21
C SER A 58 -4.75 -7.75 -6.65
N VAL A 59 -5.08 -6.86 -5.70
CA VAL A 59 -5.43 -5.47 -6.00
C VAL A 59 -4.18 -4.61 -6.20
N TYR A 60 -3.16 -4.76 -5.35
CA TYR A 60 -1.96 -3.92 -5.40
C TYR A 60 -0.88 -4.42 -6.36
N VAL A 61 -0.82 -5.73 -6.66
CA VAL A 61 0.24 -6.29 -7.52
C VAL A 61 -0.36 -6.85 -8.80
N LEU A 62 -1.36 -7.72 -8.69
CA LEU A 62 -1.87 -8.44 -9.87
C LEU A 62 -2.63 -7.51 -10.83
N GLN A 63 -3.45 -6.59 -10.34
CA GLN A 63 -4.15 -5.61 -11.18
C GLN A 63 -3.23 -4.65 -11.94
N PRO A 64 -2.24 -3.97 -11.32
CA PRO A 64 -1.32 -3.12 -12.07
C PRO A 64 -0.43 -3.93 -12.99
N VAL A 65 0.01 -5.13 -12.59
CA VAL A 65 0.79 -6.02 -13.47
C VAL A 65 -0.05 -6.42 -14.68
N LEU A 66 -1.27 -6.93 -14.52
CA LEU A 66 -2.14 -7.30 -15.64
C LEU A 66 -2.45 -6.12 -16.56
N ARG A 67 -2.69 -4.93 -16.00
CA ARG A 67 -2.96 -3.72 -16.79
C ARG A 67 -1.70 -3.27 -17.55
N ALA A 68 -0.53 -3.36 -16.92
CA ALA A 68 0.76 -3.09 -17.56
C ALA A 68 1.06 -4.11 -18.65
N THR A 69 0.87 -5.41 -18.40
CA THR A 69 1.06 -6.47 -19.39
C THR A 69 0.09 -6.33 -20.56
N GLY A 70 -1.18 -6.00 -20.30
CA GLY A 70 -2.17 -5.73 -21.33
C GLY A 70 -1.77 -4.52 -22.19
N TRP A 71 -1.31 -3.44 -21.57
CA TRP A 71 -0.82 -2.26 -22.28
C TRP A 71 0.41 -2.59 -23.13
N VAL A 72 1.41 -3.25 -22.54
CA VAL A 72 2.62 -3.71 -23.25
C VAL A 72 2.25 -4.61 -24.42
N LEU A 73 1.38 -5.60 -24.23
CA LEU A 73 0.95 -6.51 -25.29
C LEU A 73 0.25 -5.75 -26.43
N THR A 74 -0.62 -4.79 -26.12
CA THR A 74 -1.28 -3.98 -27.16
C THR A 74 -0.29 -3.10 -27.91
N VAL A 75 0.68 -2.51 -27.23
CA VAL A 75 1.74 -1.71 -27.87
C VAL A 75 2.60 -2.60 -28.76
N LEU A 76 3.02 -3.76 -28.27
CA LEU A 76 3.83 -4.73 -29.00
C LEU A 76 3.08 -5.24 -30.24
N LEU A 77 1.80 -5.57 -30.12
CA LEU A 77 0.97 -5.99 -31.25
C LEU A 77 0.85 -4.88 -32.30
N LYS A 78 0.64 -3.63 -31.86
CA LYS A 78 0.55 -2.47 -32.76
C LYS A 78 1.90 -2.20 -33.45
N LEU A 79 3.00 -2.40 -32.73
CA LEU A 79 4.35 -2.19 -33.21
C LEU A 79 4.85 -3.32 -34.11
N VAL A 80 4.41 -4.56 -33.91
CA VAL A 80 4.76 -5.72 -34.74
C VAL A 80 3.85 -5.87 -35.96
N PHE A 81 2.57 -5.50 -35.84
CA PHE A 81 1.61 -5.75 -36.92
C PHE A 81 1.35 -4.49 -37.76
N VAL A 82 1.06 -3.36 -37.10
CA VAL A 82 0.66 -2.14 -37.81
C VAL A 82 1.86 -1.42 -38.39
N TRP A 83 2.95 -1.29 -37.63
CA TRP A 83 4.14 -0.55 -38.08
C TRP A 83 4.88 -1.21 -39.25
N PRO A 84 5.09 -2.54 -39.30
CA PRO A 84 5.73 -3.19 -40.43
C PRO A 84 4.85 -3.20 -41.66
N TRP A 85 3.53 -3.27 -41.49
CA TRP A 85 2.59 -3.14 -42.60
C TRP A 85 2.62 -1.72 -43.19
N VAL A 86 2.54 -0.69 -42.34
CA VAL A 86 2.63 0.72 -42.77
C VAL A 86 4.00 1.04 -43.37
N GLY A 87 5.07 0.52 -42.77
CA GLY A 87 6.43 0.62 -43.27
C GLY A 87 6.59 -0.09 -44.62
N SER A 88 6.12 -1.32 -44.75
CA SER A 88 6.16 -2.07 -46.01
C SER A 88 5.37 -1.37 -47.11
N TRP A 89 4.21 -0.78 -46.79
CA TRP A 89 3.46 0.00 -47.75
C TRP A 89 4.23 1.25 -48.24
N ARG A 90 4.84 2.01 -47.31
CA ARG A 90 5.63 3.20 -47.65
C ARG A 90 6.98 2.91 -48.28
N PHE A 91 7.63 1.79 -47.94
CA PHE A 91 8.98 1.45 -48.40
C PHE A 91 9.03 0.44 -49.54
N VAL A 92 7.95 -0.30 -49.81
CA VAL A 92 7.90 -1.26 -50.92
C VAL A 92 6.96 -0.76 -51.98
N LEU A 93 5.70 -0.45 -51.65
CA LEU A 93 4.71 -0.09 -52.67
C LEU A 93 4.94 1.29 -53.27
N GLU A 94 5.29 2.28 -52.45
CA GLU A 94 5.55 3.65 -52.93
C GLU A 94 6.78 3.73 -53.85
N PRO A 95 7.97 3.21 -53.49
CA PRO A 95 9.11 3.24 -54.39
C PRO A 95 9.00 2.25 -55.55
N LEU A 96 8.33 1.09 -55.42
CA LEU A 96 8.10 0.20 -56.56
C LEU A 96 7.22 0.88 -57.61
N TYR A 97 6.22 1.66 -57.19
CA TYR A 97 5.41 2.47 -58.08
C TYR A 97 6.26 3.57 -58.75
N VAL A 98 7.08 4.29 -57.99
CA VAL A 98 7.89 5.40 -58.54
C VAL A 98 9.05 4.90 -59.41
N HIS A 99 9.73 3.83 -59.06
CA HIS A 99 10.87 3.30 -59.82
C HIS A 99 10.47 2.42 -61.00
N LEU A 100 9.30 1.77 -60.99
CA LEU A 100 8.89 0.90 -62.09
C LEU A 100 7.96 1.60 -63.09
N LEU A 101 6.99 2.41 -62.62
CA LEU A 101 6.04 3.10 -63.50
C LEU A 101 6.58 4.44 -64.03
N ALA A 102 7.36 5.20 -63.24
CA ALA A 102 7.79 6.54 -63.67
C ALA A 102 8.87 6.57 -64.77
N PRO A 103 9.91 5.71 -64.80
CA PRO A 103 10.87 5.70 -65.91
C PRO A 103 10.27 5.06 -67.17
N GLY A 104 9.45 4.01 -67.03
CA GLY A 104 8.69 3.43 -68.15
C GLY A 104 7.75 4.46 -68.79
N GLY A 105 7.03 5.23 -67.97
CA GLY A 105 6.17 6.31 -68.44
C GLY A 105 6.94 7.46 -69.09
N ARG A 106 8.09 7.88 -68.53
CA ARG A 106 8.88 8.99 -69.07
C ARG A 106 9.58 8.66 -70.39
N LEU A 107 10.09 7.44 -70.55
CA LEU A 107 10.71 7.00 -71.80
C LEU A 107 9.69 6.85 -72.92
N LEU A 108 8.51 6.29 -72.62
CA LEU A 108 7.40 6.18 -73.57
C LEU A 108 6.85 7.56 -73.96
N TYR A 109 6.81 8.52 -73.02
CA TYR A 109 6.32 9.87 -73.27
C TYR A 109 7.30 10.72 -74.10
N ALA A 110 8.60 10.60 -73.82
CA ALA A 110 9.63 11.42 -74.47
C ALA A 110 9.93 10.97 -75.92
N TYR A 111 9.98 9.66 -76.18
CA TYR A 111 10.35 9.14 -77.50
C TYR A 111 9.16 8.89 -78.43
N LEU A 112 7.97 8.57 -77.92
CA LEU A 112 6.82 8.20 -78.74
C LEU A 112 5.72 9.28 -78.78
N LEU A 113 5.43 9.93 -77.64
CA LEU A 113 4.29 10.85 -77.51
C LEU A 113 4.63 12.31 -77.77
N ARG A 114 5.90 12.75 -77.64
CA ARG A 114 6.28 14.14 -77.88
C ARG A 114 6.16 14.56 -79.36
N PRO A 115 6.69 13.81 -80.35
CA PRO A 115 6.53 14.17 -81.76
C PRO A 115 5.10 13.92 -82.27
N LEU A 116 4.43 12.87 -81.78
CA LEU A 116 3.04 12.58 -82.14
C LEU A 116 2.06 13.58 -81.50
N GLY A 117 2.38 14.09 -80.29
CA GLY A 117 1.55 15.01 -79.53
C GLY A 117 1.52 16.42 -80.11
N GLU A 118 2.60 16.90 -80.71
CA GLU A 118 2.61 18.21 -81.39
C GLU A 118 1.81 18.17 -82.70
N ALA A 119 1.90 17.08 -83.48
CA ALA A 119 1.10 16.90 -84.69
C ALA A 119 -0.40 16.64 -84.39
N LEU A 120 -0.70 15.83 -83.38
CA LEU A 120 -2.07 15.43 -83.05
C LEU A 120 -2.81 16.46 -82.16
N SER A 121 -2.09 17.28 -81.39
CA SER A 121 -2.72 18.35 -80.59
C SER A 121 -3.24 19.50 -81.44
N TRP A 122 -2.73 19.71 -82.65
CA TRP A 122 -3.26 20.71 -83.57
C TRP A 122 -4.62 20.29 -84.15
N ILE A 123 -4.81 19.00 -84.45
CA ILE A 123 -6.06 18.44 -84.98
C ILE A 123 -7.05 18.04 -83.86
N GLY A 124 -6.55 17.59 -82.71
CA GLY A 124 -7.37 17.05 -81.61
C GLY A 124 -7.91 18.07 -80.60
N ARG A 125 -7.39 19.31 -80.58
CA ARG A 125 -7.79 20.31 -79.56
C ARG A 125 -9.27 20.73 -79.63
N GLY A 126 -9.92 20.63 -80.80
CA GLY A 126 -11.33 20.97 -80.98
C GLY A 126 -12.30 19.86 -80.57
N GLY A 127 -12.09 18.62 -81.06
CA GLY A 127 -13.06 17.52 -80.88
C GLY A 127 -12.78 16.58 -79.70
N MET A 128 -11.51 16.34 -79.36
CA MET A 128 -11.13 15.25 -78.45
C MET A 128 -11.48 15.55 -76.98
N ARG A 129 -11.43 16.83 -76.56
CA ARG A 129 -11.71 17.25 -75.18
C ARG A 129 -13.19 17.16 -74.81
N TYR A 130 -14.10 17.31 -75.77
CA TYR A 130 -15.54 17.24 -75.51
C TYR A 130 -16.11 15.82 -75.62
N LEU A 131 -15.50 14.94 -76.41
CA LEU A 131 -16.02 13.57 -76.61
C LEU A 131 -15.35 12.50 -75.73
N LEU A 132 -14.02 12.51 -75.55
CA LEU A 132 -13.35 11.46 -74.75
C LEU A 132 -13.33 11.72 -73.25
N ALA A 133 -13.35 12.99 -72.81
CA ALA A 133 -13.41 13.30 -71.39
C ALA A 133 -14.68 12.75 -70.70
N PRO A 134 -15.90 12.91 -71.25
CA PRO A 134 -17.08 12.28 -70.66
C PRO A 134 -17.06 10.76 -70.81
N LEU A 135 -16.52 10.22 -71.91
CA LEU A 135 -16.46 8.78 -72.12
C LEU A 135 -15.52 8.08 -71.12
N ALA A 136 -14.30 8.60 -70.93
CA ALA A 136 -13.34 8.09 -69.97
C ALA A 136 -13.85 8.22 -68.52
N LYS A 137 -14.55 9.33 -68.22
CA LYS A 137 -15.18 9.53 -66.91
C LYS A 137 -16.35 8.57 -66.69
N GLY A 138 -17.11 8.28 -67.74
CA GLY A 138 -18.17 7.27 -67.73
C GLY A 138 -17.63 5.86 -67.50
N VAL A 139 -16.55 5.47 -68.17
CA VAL A 139 -15.90 4.17 -67.97
C VAL A 139 -15.28 4.03 -66.58
N ALA A 140 -14.61 5.07 -66.08
CA ALA A 140 -14.05 5.06 -64.73
C ALA A 140 -15.14 4.98 -63.65
N TRP A 141 -16.25 5.71 -63.85
CA TRP A 141 -17.40 5.63 -62.96
C TRP A 141 -18.07 4.25 -63.01
N ALA A 142 -18.22 3.67 -64.21
CA ALA A 142 -18.77 2.33 -64.39
C ALA A 142 -17.89 1.27 -63.71
N ALA A 143 -16.57 1.33 -63.88
CA ALA A 143 -15.64 0.42 -63.22
C ALA A 143 -15.67 0.56 -61.68
N TRP A 144 -15.72 1.80 -61.17
CA TRP A 144 -15.86 2.07 -59.74
C TRP A 144 -17.20 1.56 -59.19
N ALA A 145 -18.30 1.81 -59.90
CA ALA A 145 -19.62 1.32 -59.54
C ALA A 145 -19.68 -0.21 -59.56
N LEU A 146 -19.06 -0.86 -60.55
CA LEU A 146 -18.97 -2.33 -60.63
C LEU A 146 -18.15 -2.90 -59.47
N GLY A 147 -17.01 -2.28 -59.13
CA GLY A 147 -16.21 -2.68 -57.98
C GLY A 147 -16.99 -2.52 -56.66
N MET A 148 -17.70 -1.41 -56.50
CA MET A 148 -18.51 -1.15 -55.30
C MET A 148 -19.73 -2.07 -55.22
N ALA A 149 -20.36 -2.37 -56.35
CA ALA A 149 -21.53 -3.23 -56.44
C ALA A 149 -21.19 -4.72 -56.31
N LEU A 150 -20.01 -5.17 -56.74
CA LEU A 150 -19.58 -6.57 -56.60
C LEU A 150 -18.92 -6.86 -55.26
N PHE A 151 -18.23 -5.89 -54.67
CA PHE A 151 -17.49 -6.15 -53.42
C PHE A 151 -18.24 -5.64 -52.20
N VAL A 152 -18.66 -4.38 -52.22
CA VAL A 152 -19.22 -3.72 -51.02
C VAL A 152 -20.68 -4.07 -50.84
N TRP A 153 -21.50 -4.08 -51.90
CA TRP A 153 -22.92 -4.41 -51.79
C TRP A 153 -23.20 -5.84 -51.29
N PRO A 154 -22.52 -6.89 -51.76
CA PRO A 154 -22.74 -8.25 -51.25
C PRO A 154 -22.28 -8.39 -49.82
N TRP A 155 -21.16 -7.74 -49.45
CA TRP A 155 -20.67 -7.76 -48.07
C TRP A 155 -21.57 -6.97 -47.12
N VAL A 156 -22.05 -5.78 -47.53
CA VAL A 156 -23.02 -4.98 -46.77
C VAL A 156 -24.36 -5.70 -46.66
N GLY A 157 -24.78 -6.39 -47.72
CA GLY A 157 -25.95 -7.26 -47.71
C GLY A 157 -25.78 -8.40 -46.72
N LEU A 158 -24.68 -9.14 -46.79
CA LEU A 158 -24.35 -10.21 -45.84
C LEU A 158 -24.32 -9.69 -44.40
N TRP A 159 -23.71 -8.53 -44.18
CA TRP A 159 -23.61 -7.94 -42.86
C TRP A 159 -24.97 -7.51 -42.31
N ARG A 160 -25.79 -6.87 -43.15
CA ARG A 160 -27.08 -6.29 -42.75
C ARG A 160 -28.20 -7.32 -42.66
N TYR A 161 -28.19 -8.34 -43.53
CA TYR A 161 -29.23 -9.38 -43.59
C TYR A 161 -28.86 -10.66 -42.84
N VAL A 162 -27.58 -10.96 -42.59
CA VAL A 162 -27.17 -12.20 -41.90
C VAL A 162 -26.48 -11.90 -40.57
N LEU A 163 -25.38 -11.14 -40.56
CA LEU A 163 -24.63 -10.94 -39.30
C LEU A 163 -25.39 -10.11 -38.27
N ALA A 164 -26.02 -9.01 -38.67
CA ALA A 164 -26.76 -8.15 -37.75
C ALA A 164 -27.97 -8.84 -37.08
N PRO A 165 -28.81 -9.64 -37.78
CA PRO A 165 -29.87 -10.40 -37.12
C PRO A 165 -29.33 -11.59 -36.32
N VAL A 166 -28.30 -12.30 -36.80
CA VAL A 166 -27.70 -13.42 -36.05
C VAL A 166 -27.07 -12.93 -34.76
N GLY A 167 -26.34 -11.81 -34.78
CA GLY A 167 -25.76 -11.20 -33.59
C GLY A 167 -26.82 -10.77 -32.58
N ARG A 168 -27.93 -10.15 -33.04
CA ARG A 168 -29.05 -9.79 -32.16
C ARG A 168 -29.77 -11.00 -31.60
N GLY A 169 -29.97 -12.06 -32.40
CA GLY A 169 -30.56 -13.31 -31.95
C GLY A 169 -29.70 -14.02 -30.90
N LEU A 170 -28.38 -14.05 -31.10
CA LEU A 170 -27.45 -14.66 -30.16
C LEU A 170 -27.39 -13.89 -28.83
N LEU A 171 -27.39 -12.56 -28.87
CA LEU A 171 -27.46 -11.71 -27.67
C LEU A 171 -28.80 -11.88 -26.94
N TRP A 172 -29.90 -12.04 -27.67
CA TRP A 172 -31.22 -12.29 -27.07
C TRP A 172 -31.28 -13.66 -26.38
N LEU A 173 -30.76 -14.71 -27.02
CA LEU A 173 -30.64 -16.05 -26.43
C LEU A 173 -29.71 -16.06 -25.22
N ALA A 174 -28.55 -15.40 -25.31
CA ALA A 174 -27.66 -15.24 -24.17
C ALA A 174 -28.35 -14.51 -23.00
N GLY A 175 -29.12 -13.47 -23.29
CA GLY A 175 -29.93 -12.74 -22.31
C GLY A 175 -31.00 -13.60 -21.65
N LEU A 176 -31.67 -14.49 -22.41
CA LEU A 176 -32.63 -15.45 -21.88
C LEU A 176 -31.97 -16.47 -20.97
N VAL A 177 -30.85 -17.07 -21.37
CA VAL A 177 -30.10 -18.02 -20.55
C VAL A 177 -29.63 -17.36 -19.25
N LEU A 178 -29.15 -16.12 -19.33
CA LEU A 178 -28.75 -15.33 -18.17
C LEU A 178 -29.92 -15.07 -17.21
N ARG A 179 -31.11 -14.73 -17.74
CA ARG A 179 -32.30 -14.39 -16.96
C ARG A 179 -33.08 -15.58 -16.41
N TYR A 180 -33.16 -16.68 -17.15
CA TYR A 180 -33.96 -17.85 -16.79
C TYR A 180 -33.16 -18.97 -16.14
N VAL A 181 -31.85 -19.05 -16.38
CA VAL A 181 -31.03 -20.14 -15.83
C VAL A 181 -30.06 -19.59 -14.79
N LEU A 182 -29.20 -18.64 -15.15
CA LEU A 182 -28.15 -18.20 -14.25
C LEU A 182 -28.66 -17.40 -13.05
N THR A 183 -29.66 -16.54 -13.22
CA THR A 183 -30.19 -15.74 -12.10
C THR A 183 -30.92 -16.56 -11.05
N PRO A 184 -31.84 -17.49 -11.38
CA PRO A 184 -32.48 -18.33 -10.36
C PRO A 184 -31.49 -19.30 -9.73
N VAL A 185 -30.56 -19.88 -10.49
CA VAL A 185 -29.50 -20.75 -9.92
C VAL A 185 -28.59 -19.95 -8.99
N GLY A 186 -28.19 -18.75 -9.38
CA GLY A 186 -27.41 -17.85 -8.52
C GLY A 186 -28.16 -17.48 -7.24
N ARG A 187 -29.47 -17.22 -7.34
CA ARG A 187 -30.31 -16.89 -6.18
C ARG A 187 -30.55 -18.09 -5.27
N ALA A 188 -30.71 -19.29 -5.83
CA ALA A 188 -30.83 -20.53 -5.08
C ALA A 188 -29.53 -20.88 -4.34
N CYS A 189 -28.37 -20.73 -4.98
CA CYS A 189 -27.06 -20.90 -4.35
C CYS A 189 -26.78 -19.84 -3.26
N ALA A 190 -27.17 -18.59 -3.49
CA ALA A 190 -27.04 -17.54 -2.49
C ALA A 190 -27.96 -17.82 -1.27
N TRP A 191 -29.18 -18.29 -1.52
CA TRP A 191 -30.12 -18.62 -0.46
C TRP A 191 -29.67 -19.84 0.34
N SER A 192 -29.19 -20.91 -0.32
CA SER A 192 -28.63 -22.07 0.37
C SER A 192 -27.38 -21.71 1.18
N GLY A 193 -26.48 -20.89 0.61
CA GLY A 193 -25.34 -20.34 1.34
C GLY A 193 -25.74 -19.50 2.55
N ALA A 194 -26.80 -18.69 2.43
CA ALA A 194 -27.32 -17.88 3.53
C ALA A 194 -27.97 -18.73 4.64
N VAL A 195 -28.71 -19.78 4.27
CA VAL A 195 -29.30 -20.74 5.23
C VAL A 195 -28.18 -21.46 5.98
N VAL A 196 -27.17 -21.99 5.28
CA VAL A 196 -26.01 -22.62 5.91
C VAL A 196 -25.26 -21.65 6.82
N TRP A 197 -25.08 -20.40 6.38
CA TRP A 197 -24.46 -19.36 7.21
C TRP A 197 -25.25 -19.10 8.50
N ARG A 198 -26.58 -18.97 8.39
CA ARG A 198 -27.44 -18.56 9.49
C ARG A 198 -27.70 -19.68 10.50
N TYR A 199 -27.85 -20.92 10.03
CA TYR A 199 -28.15 -22.08 10.87
C TYR A 199 -26.92 -22.87 11.33
N LEU A 200 -25.81 -22.85 10.59
CA LEU A 200 -24.61 -23.62 10.94
C LEU A 200 -23.48 -22.72 11.45
N LEU A 201 -23.09 -21.72 10.66
CA LEU A 201 -21.91 -20.89 11.00
C LEU A 201 -22.19 -19.88 12.12
N ARG A 202 -23.39 -19.33 12.22
CA ARG A 202 -23.75 -18.37 13.27
C ARG A 202 -23.76 -19.00 14.68
N PRO A 203 -24.43 -20.14 14.93
CA PRO A 203 -24.40 -20.78 16.25
C PRO A 203 -23.02 -21.39 16.57
N VAL A 204 -22.35 -22.01 15.59
CA VAL A 204 -21.01 -22.57 15.80
C VAL A 204 -19.97 -21.47 16.04
N GLY A 205 -20.04 -20.36 15.28
CA GLY A 205 -19.16 -19.21 15.46
C GLY A 205 -19.37 -18.51 16.80
N PHE A 206 -20.61 -18.35 17.26
CA PHE A 206 -20.91 -17.74 18.56
C PHE A 206 -20.50 -18.65 19.73
N GLY A 207 -20.72 -19.97 19.59
CA GLY A 207 -20.24 -20.96 20.54
C GLY A 207 -18.71 -20.99 20.63
N ALA A 208 -18.01 -21.15 19.50
CA ALA A 208 -16.55 -21.16 19.44
C ALA A 208 -15.93 -19.84 19.94
N TYR A 209 -16.54 -18.69 19.63
CA TYR A 209 -16.08 -17.41 20.15
C TYR A 209 -16.15 -17.34 21.67
N ARG A 210 -17.28 -17.78 22.25
CA ARG A 210 -17.51 -17.73 23.69
C ARG A 210 -16.70 -18.77 24.47
N TYR A 211 -16.45 -19.94 23.90
CA TYR A 211 -15.71 -21.01 24.57
C TYR A 211 -14.21 -21.01 24.29
N VAL A 212 -13.73 -20.41 23.19
CA VAL A 212 -12.31 -20.47 22.79
C VAL A 212 -11.67 -19.08 22.76
N LEU A 213 -12.29 -18.10 22.10
CA LEU A 213 -11.70 -16.76 21.99
C LEU A 213 -11.80 -15.95 23.28
N ALA A 214 -12.89 -16.08 24.05
CA ALA A 214 -13.01 -15.41 25.33
C ALA A 214 -11.93 -15.83 26.35
N PRO A 215 -11.65 -17.14 26.59
CA PRO A 215 -10.58 -17.53 27.48
C PRO A 215 -9.19 -17.23 26.93
N LEU A 216 -8.97 -17.35 25.61
CA LEU A 216 -7.69 -16.95 25.00
C LEU A 216 -7.44 -15.45 25.14
N GLY A 217 -8.47 -14.62 24.94
CA GLY A 217 -8.37 -13.18 25.12
C GLY A 217 -8.04 -12.80 26.56
N GLN A 218 -8.69 -13.44 27.54
CA GLN A 218 -8.35 -13.23 28.95
C GLN A 218 -6.94 -13.71 29.30
N ALA A 219 -6.51 -14.86 28.80
CA ALA A 219 -5.16 -15.37 29.00
C ALA A 219 -4.10 -14.43 28.39
N LEU A 220 -4.37 -13.87 27.21
CA LEU A 220 -3.46 -12.94 26.52
C LEU A 220 -3.37 -11.61 27.25
N VAL A 221 -4.51 -11.08 27.73
CA VAL A 221 -4.55 -9.85 28.54
C VAL A 221 -3.82 -10.06 29.87
N TRP A 222 -3.98 -11.23 30.49
CA TRP A 222 -3.28 -11.56 31.73
C TRP A 222 -1.77 -11.71 31.48
N ALA A 223 -1.37 -12.39 30.42
CA ALA A 223 0.03 -12.50 29.99
C ALA A 223 0.65 -11.13 29.71
N TRP A 224 -0.09 -10.23 29.06
CA TRP A 224 0.34 -8.86 28.81
C TRP A 224 0.55 -8.07 30.11
N HIS A 225 -0.36 -8.20 31.08
CA HIS A 225 -0.20 -7.58 32.40
C HIS A 225 1.00 -8.13 33.18
N VAL A 226 1.28 -9.42 33.06
CA VAL A 226 2.47 -10.06 33.66
C VAL A 226 3.75 -9.55 33.00
N ALA A 227 3.78 -9.51 31.66
CA ALA A 227 4.91 -8.96 30.91
C ALA A 227 5.19 -7.50 31.30
N GLY A 228 4.15 -6.67 31.42
CA GLY A 228 4.29 -5.28 31.86
C GLY A 228 4.77 -5.11 33.31
N ARG A 229 4.57 -6.10 34.18
CA ARG A 229 5.17 -6.12 35.54
C ARG A 229 6.65 -6.49 35.49
N ILE A 230 7.00 -7.48 34.69
CA ILE A 230 8.39 -7.93 34.51
C ILE A 230 9.25 -6.82 33.91
N VAL A 231 8.76 -6.16 32.85
CA VAL A 231 9.49 -5.04 32.21
C VAL A 231 9.74 -3.90 33.20
N ARG A 232 8.76 -3.56 34.04
CA ARG A 232 8.94 -2.52 35.08
C ARG A 232 9.93 -2.93 36.17
N ALA A 233 9.95 -4.21 36.55
CA ALA A 233 10.92 -4.72 37.50
C ALA A 233 12.34 -4.67 36.92
N VAL A 234 12.51 -5.10 35.68
CA VAL A 234 13.79 -5.04 34.95
C VAL A 234 14.26 -3.59 34.81
N TRP A 235 13.37 -2.67 34.41
CA TRP A 235 13.71 -1.26 34.26
C TRP A 235 14.15 -0.61 35.58
N ARG A 236 13.51 -0.99 36.71
CA ARG A 236 13.94 -0.52 38.04
C ARG A 236 15.32 -1.07 38.41
N ALA A 237 15.59 -2.34 38.14
CA ALA A 237 16.89 -2.95 38.40
C ALA A 237 17.99 -2.26 37.57
N VAL A 238 17.76 -2.07 36.26
CA VAL A 238 18.69 -1.38 35.37
C VAL A 238 18.94 0.06 35.84
N ARG A 239 17.89 0.80 36.20
CA ARG A 239 18.02 2.18 36.67
C ARG A 239 18.80 2.25 37.99
N LEU A 240 18.56 1.33 38.92
CA LEU A 240 19.31 1.23 40.17
C LEU A 240 20.78 0.91 39.93
N VAL A 241 21.06 -0.08 39.08
CA VAL A 241 22.43 -0.45 38.70
C VAL A 241 23.14 0.72 38.03
N GLY A 242 22.48 1.41 37.09
CA GLY A 242 23.04 2.61 36.46
C GLY A 242 23.30 3.74 37.47
N TRP A 243 22.40 3.97 38.42
CA TRP A 243 22.58 4.99 39.45
C TRP A 243 23.71 4.66 40.43
N VAL A 244 23.84 3.40 40.85
CA VAL A 244 24.91 2.95 41.75
C VAL A 244 26.26 2.92 41.04
N LEU A 245 26.31 2.41 39.81
CA LEU A 245 27.55 2.22 39.07
C LEU A 245 28.10 3.53 38.48
N VAL A 246 27.23 4.46 38.08
CA VAL A 246 27.65 5.70 37.39
C VAL A 246 27.34 6.94 38.24
N GLY A 247 26.13 7.04 38.80
CA GLY A 247 25.71 8.23 39.54
C GLY A 247 26.50 8.46 40.82
N TRP A 248 26.73 7.40 41.62
CA TRP A 248 27.46 7.48 42.88
C TRP A 248 28.96 7.84 42.71
N PRO A 249 29.74 7.19 41.82
CA PRO A 249 31.16 7.54 41.66
C PRO A 249 31.36 8.91 41.00
N VAL A 250 30.52 9.31 40.04
CA VAL A 250 30.63 10.64 39.42
C VAL A 250 30.37 11.75 40.44
N SER A 251 29.41 11.56 41.36
CA SER A 251 29.15 12.51 42.43
C SER A 251 30.32 12.61 43.42
N GLN A 252 30.97 11.49 43.73
CA GLN A 252 32.17 11.44 44.57
C GLN A 252 33.36 12.15 43.93
N VAL A 253 33.63 11.89 42.65
CA VAL A 253 34.70 12.58 41.88
C VAL A 253 34.42 14.08 41.79
N TYR A 254 33.17 14.49 41.58
CA TYR A 254 32.80 15.90 41.57
C TYR A 254 33.09 16.57 42.92
N ARG A 255 32.68 15.97 44.04
CA ARG A 255 32.94 16.53 45.37
C ARG A 255 34.43 16.48 45.76
N HIS A 256 35.15 15.41 45.42
CA HIS A 256 36.54 15.24 45.84
C HIS A 256 37.55 15.95 44.95
N VAL A 257 37.22 16.24 43.69
CA VAL A 257 38.17 16.83 42.73
C VAL A 257 37.78 18.26 42.37
N LEU A 258 36.51 18.52 42.01
CA LEU A 258 36.11 19.85 41.55
C LEU A 258 35.97 20.86 42.69
N THR A 259 35.58 20.42 43.89
CA THR A 259 35.51 21.30 45.06
C THR A 259 36.89 21.81 45.52
N PRO A 260 37.93 20.95 45.73
CA PRO A 260 39.25 21.45 46.11
C PRO A 260 39.93 22.23 44.98
N VAL A 261 39.77 21.83 43.71
CA VAL A 261 40.28 22.60 42.58
C VAL A 261 39.64 23.99 42.54
N GLY A 262 38.34 24.09 42.84
CA GLY A 262 37.64 25.38 42.97
C GLY A 262 38.24 26.27 44.07
N HIS A 263 38.65 25.71 45.20
CA HIS A 263 39.31 26.44 46.28
C HIS A 263 40.72 26.91 45.87
N VAL A 264 41.52 26.03 45.26
CA VAL A 264 42.88 26.36 44.80
C VAL A 264 42.86 27.44 43.72
N VAL A 265 41.98 27.32 42.72
CA VAL A 265 41.84 28.35 41.67
C VAL A 265 41.41 29.68 42.27
N ARG A 266 40.52 29.67 43.26
CA ARG A 266 40.06 30.89 43.94
C ARG A 266 41.17 31.55 44.74
N GLU A 267 42.03 30.77 45.39
CA GLU A 267 43.19 31.28 46.13
C GLU A 267 44.26 31.83 45.20
N VAL A 268 44.63 31.10 44.15
CA VAL A 268 45.58 31.55 43.13
C VAL A 268 45.11 32.87 42.50
N TRP A 269 43.81 32.98 42.18
CA TRP A 269 43.25 34.21 41.63
C TRP A 269 43.32 35.40 42.60
N ARG A 270 43.13 35.17 43.91
CA ARG A 270 43.30 36.22 44.92
C ARG A 270 44.75 36.69 44.98
N THR A 271 45.71 35.77 44.95
CA THR A 271 47.16 36.09 44.98
C THR A 271 47.59 36.84 43.72
N VAL A 272 47.18 36.37 42.54
CA VAL A 272 47.46 37.09 41.28
C VAL A 272 46.87 38.49 41.31
N ARG A 273 45.64 38.65 41.83
CA ARG A 273 44.99 39.95 41.94
C ARG A 273 45.70 40.90 42.91
N SER A 274 46.25 40.42 44.03
CA SER A 274 47.04 41.27 44.93
C SER A 274 48.36 41.69 44.29
N THR A 275 49.08 40.76 43.65
CA THR A 275 50.34 41.07 42.96
C THR A 275 50.14 42.08 41.83
N VAL A 276 49.07 41.93 41.03
CA VAL A 276 48.75 42.90 39.97
C VAL A 276 48.43 44.28 40.55
N ARG A 277 47.74 44.36 41.69
CA ARG A 277 47.45 45.65 42.34
C ARG A 277 48.72 46.31 42.88
N GLU A 278 49.63 45.54 43.47
CA GLU A 278 50.92 46.04 43.96
C GLU A 278 51.80 46.53 42.81
N VAL A 279 51.97 45.72 41.75
CA VAL A 279 52.73 46.12 40.56
C VAL A 279 52.10 47.36 39.92
N ARG A 280 50.77 47.45 39.84
CA ARG A 280 50.10 48.64 39.30
C ARG A 280 50.31 49.87 40.18
N ALA A 281 50.31 49.71 41.50
CA ALA A 281 50.57 50.81 42.43
C ALA A 281 52.02 51.30 42.31
N GLU A 282 52.98 50.37 42.19
CA GLU A 282 54.39 50.69 42.06
C GLU A 282 54.70 51.32 40.69
N VAL A 283 54.18 50.75 39.59
CA VAL A 283 54.27 51.37 38.26
C VAL A 283 53.65 52.76 38.27
N ARG A 284 52.48 52.94 38.89
CA ARG A 284 51.86 54.28 39.00
C ARG A 284 52.76 55.24 39.79
N LYS A 285 53.36 54.79 40.88
CA LYS A 285 54.24 55.59 41.73
C LYS A 285 55.53 56.00 41.01
N VAL A 286 56.09 55.11 40.19
CA VAL A 286 57.30 55.36 39.40
C VAL A 286 57.00 56.24 38.19
N LEU A 287 55.88 56.02 37.49
CA LEU A 287 55.53 56.79 36.28
C LEU A 287 54.98 58.18 36.58
N PHE A 288 54.17 58.32 37.63
CA PHE A 288 53.44 59.57 37.94
C PHE A 288 53.98 60.30 39.17
N GLY A 289 55.05 59.79 39.81
CA GLY A 289 55.48 60.27 41.11
C GLY A 289 54.54 59.79 42.22
N GLY A 290 55.09 59.55 43.41
CA GLY A 290 54.28 59.22 44.58
C GLY A 290 53.30 60.35 44.91
N PRO A 291 52.07 60.04 45.38
CA PRO A 291 51.14 61.07 45.80
C PRO A 291 51.86 61.99 46.78
N GLY A 292 51.88 63.28 46.44
CA GLY A 292 52.54 64.31 47.21
C GLY A 292 52.22 64.17 48.69
N ARG A 293 53.26 64.28 49.51
CA ARG A 293 53.14 64.43 50.95
C ARG A 293 52.15 65.57 51.24
N GLU A 294 51.06 65.23 51.90
CA GLU A 294 50.29 66.14 52.74
C GLU A 294 49.74 65.37 53.94
N PRO A 295 49.49 66.04 55.07
CA PRO A 295 50.21 65.79 56.31
C PRO A 295 49.42 64.94 57.29
N VAL A 296 50.09 64.59 58.38
CA VAL A 296 49.57 64.02 59.63
C VAL A 296 48.16 64.56 59.94
N ARG A 297 47.12 63.77 59.67
CA ARG A 297 45.83 63.93 60.32
C ARG A 297 45.81 63.02 61.55
N SER A 298 46.02 63.69 62.67
CA SER A 298 45.90 63.24 64.04
C SER A 298 44.75 62.26 64.29
N ARG A 299 45.13 61.17 64.96
CA ARG A 299 44.45 60.53 66.09
C ARG A 299 43.18 61.25 66.58
N ALA A 300 42.02 60.66 66.29
CA ALA A 300 40.82 60.71 67.13
C ALA A 300 40.24 59.28 67.13
N ARG A 301 40.46 58.47 68.17
CA ARG A 301 39.67 58.42 69.41
C ARG A 301 38.16 58.33 69.11
N THR A 302 37.65 57.10 69.07
CA THR A 302 36.50 56.62 69.86
C THR A 302 36.63 55.08 69.88
N LEU A 303 37.00 54.47 71.01
CA LEU A 303 36.13 54.09 72.14
C LEU A 303 34.89 53.30 71.73
N GLY A 304 34.88 52.03 72.15
CA GLY A 304 33.69 51.35 72.66
C GLY A 304 32.67 50.87 71.62
N SER A 305 32.67 49.56 71.36
CA SER A 305 31.41 48.82 71.34
C SER A 305 31.70 47.33 71.57
N THR A 306 31.73 46.97 72.85
CA THR A 306 31.24 45.70 73.34
C THR A 306 29.74 45.60 73.02
N THR A 307 29.35 44.62 72.21
CA THR A 307 28.07 43.93 72.29
C THR A 307 28.39 42.50 71.80
N ALA A 308 28.48 41.52 72.70
CA ALA A 308 27.35 40.74 73.17
C ALA A 308 26.64 40.13 71.95
N VAL A 309 26.69 38.82 71.70
CA VAL A 309 26.12 37.73 72.48
C VAL A 309 26.76 36.46 71.88
N ASP A 310 27.65 35.75 72.58
CA ASP A 310 27.40 34.77 73.63
C ASP A 310 26.46 33.61 73.24
N ASN A 311 26.94 32.40 73.49
CA ASN A 311 26.20 31.15 73.66
C ASN A 311 25.84 30.25 72.45
N THR A 312 26.79 29.39 72.10
CA THR A 312 26.60 27.91 72.13
C THR A 312 26.38 27.45 73.59
N PRO A 313 25.79 26.28 73.97
CA PRO A 313 25.47 25.07 73.20
C PRO A 313 24.06 24.49 73.55
N ALA A 314 23.53 23.42 72.93
CA ALA A 314 23.67 22.05 73.41
C ALA A 314 22.92 21.05 72.50
N PRO A 315 23.35 19.76 72.46
CA PRO A 315 22.71 18.69 71.71
C PRO A 315 21.78 17.86 72.61
N GLU A 316 20.56 17.55 72.18
CA GLU A 316 19.77 16.50 72.85
C GLU A 316 18.91 15.67 71.88
N SER A 317 19.02 14.37 72.10
CA SER A 317 18.41 13.19 71.52
C SER A 317 16.91 13.04 71.78
N ALA A 318 16.17 12.41 70.85
CA ALA A 318 15.09 11.48 71.19
C ALA A 318 14.78 10.49 70.04
N LEU A 319 14.70 9.22 70.43
CA LEU A 319 14.38 8.01 69.68
C LEU A 319 12.85 7.85 69.42
N PRO A 320 12.39 6.83 68.66
CA PRO A 320 11.14 6.86 67.90
C PRO A 320 9.91 6.37 68.69
N GLN A 321 8.75 6.97 68.38
CA GLN A 321 7.46 6.46 68.86
C GLN A 321 6.97 5.29 68.01
N ARG A 322 6.73 4.18 68.69
CA ARG A 322 5.94 3.02 68.29
C ARG A 322 4.61 3.10 69.05
N GLN A 323 3.49 3.24 68.37
CA GLN A 323 2.13 2.88 68.82
C GLN A 323 1.40 2.45 67.54
N GLY A 324 0.70 1.32 67.47
CA GLY A 324 -0.22 0.75 68.45
C GLY A 324 -1.48 0.47 67.64
#